data_AF-A0A2G3A6P8-F1
#
_entry.id   AF-A0A2G3A6P8-F1
#
_cell.length_a   1.000
_cell.length_b   1.000
_cell.length_c   1.000
_cell.angle_alpha   90.00
_cell.angle_beta   90.00
_cell.angle_gamma   90.00
#
_symmetry.space_group_name_H-M   'P 1'
#
loop_
_entity.id
_entity.type
_entity.pdbx_description
1 polymer ?
#
loop_
_entity_poly.entity_id
_entity_poly.type
_entity_poly.pdbx_seq_one_letter_code
_entity_poly.pdbx_strand_id
1 'polypeptide(L)' 'MIEAINDGKDLHVSITMPYIEVGTVAGGNQLASQPACLNLVDVKGACRESLALNSRLLAAIVADSVLAGELSFRKRLD' A
#
# COMPACT_ATOMS: atom_id res chain seq x y z
N MET A 1 -13.07 8.47 1.87
CA MET A 1 -13.87 9.40 2.67
C MET A 1 -12.93 10.29 3.45
N ILE A 2 -13.26 11.57 3.59
CA ILE A 2 -12.49 12.52 4.42
C ILE A 2 -13.50 13.26 5.27
N GLU A 3 -13.36 13.18 6.59
CA GLU A 3 -14.31 13.78 7.51
C GLU A 3 -13.61 14.31 8.76
N ALA A 4 -14.12 15.42 9.29
CA ALA A 4 -13.67 15.97 10.55
C ALA A 4 -14.29 15.17 11.70
N ILE A 5 -13.47 14.74 12.64
CA ILE A 5 -13.87 14.00 13.84
C ILE A 5 -13.35 14.71 15.09
N ASN A 6 -13.77 14.26 16.29
CA ASN A 6 -13.33 14.83 17.57
C ASN A 6 -13.52 16.36 17.66
N ASP A 7 -14.75 16.83 17.44
CA ASP A 7 -15.12 18.26 17.41
C ASP A 7 -14.32 19.09 16.40
N GLY A 8 -13.88 18.47 15.30
CA GLY A 8 -13.11 19.12 14.24
C GLY A 8 -11.63 19.27 14.53
N LYS A 9 -11.10 18.59 15.56
CA LYS A 9 -9.67 18.62 15.91
C LYS A 9 -8.84 17.61 15.13
N ASP A 10 -9.47 16.51 14.70
CA ASP A 10 -8.80 15.42 14.00
C ASP A 10 -9.47 15.14 12.65
N LEU A 11 -8.71 14.53 11.75
CA LEU A 11 -9.15 14.16 10.41
C LEU A 11 -9.21 12.63 10.28
N HIS A 12 -10.38 12.10 9.97
CA HIS A 12 -10.53 10.71 9.56
C HIS A 12 -10.48 10.63 8.03
N VAL A 13 -9.53 9.83 7.53
CA VAL A 13 -9.31 9.63 6.09
C VAL A 13 -9.33 8.14 5.82
N SER A 14 -10.10 7.73 4.83
CA SER A 14 -10.14 6.36 4.36
C SER A 14 -10.17 6.29 2.84
N ILE A 15 -9.60 5.23 2.31
CA ILE A 15 -9.77 4.84 0.90
C ILE A 15 -10.26 3.40 0.85
N THR A 16 -10.96 3.06 -0.22
CA THR A 16 -11.39 1.69 -0.50
C THR A 16 -10.87 1.31 -1.87
N MET A 17 -10.03 0.28 -1.93
CA MET A 17 -9.49 -0.27 -3.17
C MET A 17 -9.86 -1.76 -3.24
N PRO A 18 -11.05 -2.10 -3.77
CA PRO A 18 -11.58 -3.46 -3.71
C PRO A 18 -10.84 -4.46 -4.62
N TYR A 19 -10.14 -3.97 -5.64
CA TYR A 19 -9.47 -4.79 -6.66
C TYR A 19 -8.01 -4.35 -6.80
N ILE A 20 -7.16 -4.77 -5.86
CA ILE A 20 -5.71 -4.62 -5.99
C ILE A 20 -5.13 -5.97 -6.44
N GLU A 21 -4.78 -6.09 -7.72
CA GLU A 21 -4.07 -7.27 -8.22
C GLU A 21 -2.56 -7.09 -8.05
N VAL A 22 -1.98 -7.74 -7.04
CA VAL A 22 -0.54 -7.73 -6.79
C VAL A 22 -0.01 -9.11 -6.44
N GLY A 23 1.27 -9.32 -6.72
CA GLY A 23 1.98 -10.55 -6.42
C GLY A 23 3.46 -10.30 -6.15
N THR A 24 4.04 -11.15 -5.30
CA THR A 24 5.43 -11.03 -4.82
C THR A 24 6.34 -12.15 -5.33
N VAL A 25 5.78 -13.07 -6.13
CA VAL A 25 6.44 -14.25 -6.68
C VAL A 25 6.23 -14.31 -8.18
N ALA A 26 7.25 -14.75 -8.92
CA ALA A 26 7.22 -14.99 -10.37
C ALA A 26 6.90 -13.75 -11.25
N GLY A 27 6.77 -13.97 -12.56
CA GLY A 27 6.56 -12.92 -13.54
C GLY A 27 7.72 -11.92 -13.59
N GLY A 28 7.39 -10.63 -13.64
CA GLY A 28 8.36 -9.52 -13.63
C GLY A 28 9.21 -9.46 -12.35
N ASN A 29 8.79 -10.09 -11.26
CA ASN A 29 9.55 -10.17 -10.01
C ASN A 29 10.77 -11.10 -10.07
N GLN A 30 11.12 -11.62 -11.24
CA GLN A 30 12.38 -12.35 -11.46
C GLN A 30 13.48 -11.49 -12.08
N LEU A 31 13.14 -10.31 -12.59
CA LEU A 31 14.10 -9.36 -13.18
C LEU A 31 14.80 -8.59 -12.06
N ALA A 32 16.11 -8.36 -12.15
CA ALA A 32 16.94 -7.98 -11.00
C ALA A 32 16.48 -6.74 -10.19
N SER A 33 15.87 -5.74 -10.81
CA SER A 33 15.45 -4.51 -10.12
C SER A 33 14.17 -4.67 -9.30
N GLN A 34 13.22 -5.49 -9.75
CA GLN A 34 11.92 -5.67 -9.11
C GLN A 34 12.03 -6.33 -7.71
N PRO A 35 12.78 -7.42 -7.51
CA PRO A 35 13.12 -7.96 -6.19
C PRO A 35 13.80 -6.96 -5.29
N ALA A 36 14.68 -6.10 -5.82
CA ALA A 36 15.35 -5.09 -5.02
C ALA A 36 14.32 -4.12 -4.42
N CYS A 37 13.35 -3.66 -5.21
CA CYS A 37 12.24 -2.85 -4.71
C CYS A 37 11.36 -3.60 -3.70
N LEU A 38 11.03 -4.87 -3.95
CA LEU A 38 10.25 -5.68 -3.00
C LEU A 38 10.98 -5.92 -1.67
N ASN A 39 12.31 -6.00 -1.70
CA ASN A 39 13.14 -6.11 -0.49
C ASN A 39 13.12 -4.82 0.34
N LEU A 40 12.98 -3.63 -0.27
CA LEU A 40 12.93 -2.36 0.47
C LEU A 40 11.74 -2.29 1.43
N VAL A 41 10.66 -3.00 1.11
CA VAL A 41 9.44 -3.06 1.92
C VAL A 41 9.23 -4.45 2.54
N ASP A 42 10.26 -5.30 2.51
CA ASP A 42 10.30 -6.65 3.09
C ASP A 42 9.16 -7.60 2.68
N VAL A 43 8.76 -7.55 1.40
CA VAL A 43 7.69 -8.41 0.86
C VAL A 43 8.14 -9.29 -0.30
N LYS A 44 9.45 -9.48 -0.51
CA LYS A 44 9.94 -10.27 -1.63
C LYS A 44 9.66 -11.76 -1.44
N GLY A 45 9.06 -12.39 -2.46
CA GLY A 45 8.90 -13.84 -2.52
C GLY A 45 7.77 -14.39 -1.66
N ALA A 46 7.71 -15.72 -1.56
CA ALA A 46 6.71 -16.41 -0.77
C ALA A 46 7.02 -16.32 0.73
N CYS A 47 6.00 -16.07 1.55
CA CYS A 47 6.12 -16.14 3.00
C CYS A 47 6.00 -17.59 3.49
N ARG A 48 6.91 -18.03 4.37
CA ARG A 48 6.93 -19.39 4.92
C ARG A 48 5.95 -19.58 6.08
N GLU A 49 5.63 -18.50 6.79
CA GLU A 49 4.74 -18.53 7.96
C GLU A 49 3.27 -18.58 7.55
N SER A 50 2.89 -17.83 6.51
CA SER A 50 1.50 -17.74 6.07
C SER A 50 1.39 -17.48 4.57
N LEU A 51 0.47 -18.22 3.92
CA LEU A 51 0.23 -18.10 2.49
C LEU A 51 -0.28 -16.69 2.13
N ALA A 52 0.26 -16.15 1.04
CA ALA A 52 -0.07 -14.83 0.50
C ALA A 52 0.19 -13.63 1.43
N LEU A 53 0.85 -13.81 2.59
CA LEU A 53 1.11 -12.73 3.54
C LEU A 53 1.85 -11.55 2.88
N ASN A 54 2.94 -11.84 2.17
CA ASN A 54 3.72 -10.82 1.47
C ASN A 54 2.90 -10.07 0.41
N SER A 55 2.05 -10.78 -0.36
CA SER A 55 1.18 -10.13 -1.36
C SER A 55 0.10 -9.27 -0.70
N ARG A 56 -0.47 -9.69 0.43
CA ARG A 56 -1.42 -8.88 1.21
C ARG A 56 -0.77 -7.64 1.79
N LEU A 57 0.45 -7.78 2.31
CA LEU A 57 1.22 -6.65 2.83
C LEU A 57 1.57 -5.67 1.71
N LEU A 58 1.98 -6.16 0.53
CA LEU A 58 2.19 -5.31 -0.64
C LEU A 58 0.90 -4.58 -1.07
N ALA A 59 -0.25 -5.24 -1.06
CA ALA A 59 -1.53 -4.60 -1.35
C ALA A 59 -1.86 -3.48 -0.35
N ALA A 60 -1.59 -3.71 0.95
CA ALA A 60 -1.77 -2.70 1.99
C ALA A 60 -0.81 -1.51 1.79
N ILE A 61 0.46 -1.76 1.46
CA ILE A 61 1.44 -0.71 1.15
C ILE A 61 1.00 0.13 -0.05
N VAL A 62 0.46 -0.50 -1.10
CA VAL A 62 -0.09 0.21 -2.26
C VAL A 62 -1.24 1.12 -1.85
N ALA A 63 -2.22 0.60 -1.09
CA ALA A 63 -3.34 1.40 -0.62
C ALA A 63 -2.88 2.56 0.28
N ASP A 64 -1.97 2.31 1.23
CA ASP A 64 -1.45 3.34 2.12
C ASP A 64 -0.68 4.43 1.36
N SER A 65 0.11 4.03 0.35
CA SER A 65 0.82 4.99 -0.52
C SER A 65 -0.15 5.89 -1.30
N VAL A 66 -1.28 5.33 -1.78
CA VAL A 66 -2.36 6.12 -2.43
C VAL A 66 -3.00 7.08 -1.43
N LEU A 67 -3.32 6.60 -0.23
CA LEU A 67 -3.91 7.42 0.84
C LEU A 67 -3.00 8.60 1.21
N ALA A 68 -1.70 8.34 1.39
CA ALA A 68 -0.69 9.35 1.69
C ALA A 68 -0.56 10.38 0.54
N GLY A 69 -0.59 9.91 -0.71
CA GLY A 69 -0.57 10.77 -1.89
C GLY A 69 -1.80 11.70 -1.97
N GLU A 70 -3.00 11.15 -1.77
CA GLU A 70 -4.26 11.91 -1.75
C GLU A 70 -4.27 12.97 -0.65
N LEU A 71 -3.78 12.63 0.54
CA LEU A 71 -3.68 13.57 1.67
C LEU A 71 -2.68 14.68 1.38
N SER A 72 -1.51 14.34 0.83
CA SER A 72 -0.47 15.32 0.47
C SER A 72 -0.91 16.24 -0.66
N PHE A 73 -1.64 15.72 -1.65
CA PHE A 73 -2.13 16.51 -2.77
C PHE A 73 -3.20 17.51 -2.33
N ARG A 74 -4.11 17.10 -1.43
CA ARG A 74 -5.12 18.01 -0.88
C ARG A 74 -4.53 19.18 -0.11
N LYS A 75 -3.53 18.96 0.74
CA LYS A 75 -2.82 20.05 1.45
C LYS A 75 -2.24 21.12 0.53
N ARG A 76 -2.02 20.83 -0.76
CA ARG A 76 -1.48 21.78 -1.74
C ARG A 76 -2.57 22.60 -2.45
N LEU A 77 -3.80 22.10 -2.48
CA LEU A 77 -4.93 22.70 -3.20
C LEU A 77 -5.76 23.67 -2.34
N ASP A 78 -5.49 23.69 -1.03
CA ASP A 78 -6.04 24.65 -0.06
C ASP A 78 -5.03 25.78 0.21
#